data_AF-A0A9J6FNQ1-F1
#
_entry.id   AF-A0A9J6FNQ1-F1
#
_cell.length_a   1.000
_cell.length_b   1.000
_cell.length_c   1.000
_cell.angle_alpha   90.00
_cell.angle_beta   90.00
_cell.angle_gamma   90.00
#
_symmetry.space_group_name_H-M   'P 1'
#
loop_
_entity.id
_entity.type
_entity.pdbx_description
1 polymer ?
#
loop_
_entity_poly.entity_id
_entity_poly.type
_entity_poly.pdbx_seq_one_letter_code
_entity_poly.pdbx_strand_id
1 'polypeptide(L)'
;MSFIDVILDKREYSAKIKLAEESAGPDALPAPSCAEATADDVGLTAPPVSGNASESGRMRRDTVMLQPEDLLQREAVAREQLKALSSTPATERKSNLFTSADDTPTGPPDESSFVIASSACVNVLLSAVKCSVCGDSVTFRTGERAYSLSVKMVITCAICGDVASKWSSPRVNSDKKVNPFIVNVLAARAMQATGNRQTALNDVFATMNISHRGLHTKTWQGYVKEKLAPAATRAADNVMAESAHSVRKLYDDLQLDNPGNICVTYDGSWMTRGHSSHIGVGVVIELFTGLVLDFVVLSNFCAGCECGPKVGDPAYQAWKDNHVCQKEAGLILFERSLQRHKLRYTTVLSDGDSRTYLALNAAKAKGEPTPKHRYNLPPHVYEALLPVYERLSDEKLLQRCLQGKTQNSNESLHSMIWALAPNEKHASLFTVQAAVAEAVLKFNAGNERASASILKQLDLNPGLASTKRMAEKDRCRGSASAQKHKSADGVQRAFKRHSGASSQTDYMPGGY
;
A
#
# COMPACT_ATOMS: atom_id res chain seq x y z
N MET A 1 -9.57 25.53 -12.89
CA MET A 1 -8.69 25.11 -14.00
C MET A 1 -8.90 23.63 -14.22
N SER A 2 -9.59 23.29 -15.29
CA SER A 2 -9.89 21.94 -15.75
C SER A 2 -8.63 21.28 -16.32
N PHE A 3 -8.33 20.06 -15.89
CA PHE A 3 -7.37 19.20 -16.57
C PHE A 3 -8.15 18.28 -17.52
N ILE A 4 -7.95 18.51 -18.82
CA ILE A 4 -8.21 17.58 -19.90
C ILE A 4 -6.90 17.44 -20.69
N ASP A 5 -6.76 16.29 -21.34
CA ASP A 5 -5.71 15.89 -22.27
C ASP A 5 -4.37 15.47 -21.66
N VAL A 6 -4.23 14.16 -21.40
CA VAL A 6 -3.18 13.33 -22.01
C VAL A 6 -3.70 11.89 -22.12
N ILE A 7 -4.30 11.53 -23.25
CA ILE A 7 -4.09 10.18 -23.78
C ILE A 7 -2.74 10.27 -24.46
N LEU A 8 -1.73 9.55 -23.94
CA LEU A 8 -0.43 9.49 -24.59
C LEU A 8 -0.62 8.85 -25.97
N ASP A 9 -0.63 9.69 -27.01
CA ASP A 9 -0.30 9.25 -28.35
C ASP A 9 1.06 8.53 -28.25
N LYS A 10 1.13 7.29 -28.73
CA LYS A 10 2.35 6.46 -28.74
C LYS A 10 3.54 7.20 -29.38
N ARG A 11 3.29 8.22 -30.20
CA ARG A 11 4.30 9.08 -30.82
C ARG A 11 4.94 10.08 -29.86
N GLU A 12 4.17 10.68 -28.95
CA GLU A 12 4.68 11.72 -28.04
C GLU A 12 5.49 11.13 -26.88
N TYR A 13 5.10 9.96 -26.38
CA TYR A 13 5.86 9.22 -25.36
C TYR A 13 7.20 8.70 -25.91
N SER A 14 7.21 8.25 -27.17
CA SER A 14 8.45 7.82 -27.85
C SER A 14 9.41 8.99 -28.12
N ALA A 15 8.90 10.21 -28.33
CA ALA A 15 9.72 11.41 -28.51
C ALA A 15 10.38 11.89 -27.21
N LYS A 16 9.65 11.83 -26.08
CA LYS A 16 10.18 12.21 -24.76
C LYS A 16 11.22 11.22 -24.21
N ILE A 17 11.12 9.94 -24.58
CA ILE A 17 12.15 8.93 -24.28
C ILE A 17 13.44 9.20 -25.06
N LYS A 18 13.36 9.54 -26.35
CA LYS A 18 14.54 9.89 -27.16
C LYS A 18 15.29 11.11 -26.61
N LEU A 19 14.58 12.14 -26.16
CA LEU A 19 15.18 13.34 -25.53
C LEU A 19 15.85 13.06 -24.17
N ALA A 20 15.33 12.09 -23.41
CA ALA A 20 15.94 11.66 -22.15
C ALA A 20 17.16 10.74 -22.35
N GLU A 21 17.20 9.99 -23.45
CA GLU A 21 18.35 9.17 -23.84
C GLU A 21 19.47 10.01 -24.49
N GLU A 22 19.15 11.09 -25.20
CA GLU A 22 20.12 12.01 -25.81
C GLU A 22 20.77 13.00 -24.82
N SER A 23 20.14 13.26 -23.68
CA SER A 23 20.70 14.11 -22.61
C SER A 23 21.64 13.38 -21.64
N ALA A 24 21.82 12.07 -21.82
CA ALA A 24 22.76 11.24 -21.07
C ALA A 24 23.97 10.84 -21.96
N GLY A 25 24.68 11.85 -22.49
CA GLY A 25 26.00 11.71 -23.13
C GLY A 25 27.11 12.26 -22.21
N PRO A 26 28.37 11.82 -22.36
CA PRO A 26 29.36 11.84 -21.29
C PRO A 26 30.10 13.17 -21.24
N ASP A 27 29.71 14.08 -20.35
CA ASP A 27 30.55 15.20 -19.96
C ASP A 27 30.82 15.16 -18.45
N ALA A 28 32.12 15.07 -18.16
CA ALA A 28 32.71 14.95 -16.84
C ALA A 28 32.57 16.25 -16.05
N LEU A 29 32.27 16.12 -14.76
CA LEU A 29 32.59 17.13 -13.74
C LEU A 29 33.30 16.45 -12.55
N PRO A 30 34.22 17.17 -11.89
CA PRO A 30 35.43 16.60 -11.32
C PRO A 30 35.21 15.98 -9.92
N ALA A 31 35.99 14.94 -9.63
CA ALA A 31 36.09 14.37 -8.28
C ALA A 31 36.75 15.37 -7.31
N PRO A 32 36.32 15.44 -6.04
CA PRO A 32 36.93 16.30 -5.03
C PRO A 32 38.29 15.72 -4.58
N SER A 33 39.23 16.62 -4.33
CA SER A 33 40.58 16.36 -3.84
C SER A 33 40.58 15.60 -2.50
N CYS A 34 41.38 14.53 -2.42
CA CYS A 34 41.85 13.97 -1.16
C CYS A 34 43.37 13.94 -1.16
N ALA A 35 43.93 14.32 -0.02
CA ALA A 35 45.32 14.62 0.22
C ALA A 35 46.25 13.38 0.27
N GLU A 36 47.50 13.70 -0.03
CA GLU A 36 48.80 13.01 0.14
C GLU A 36 48.87 11.78 1.07
N ALA A 37 49.48 10.70 0.55
CA ALA A 37 50.43 9.86 1.29
C ALA A 37 51.32 9.02 0.32
N THR A 38 52.57 9.47 0.20
CA THR A 38 53.86 8.76 0.02
C THR A 38 54.05 7.57 -0.94
N ALA A 39 55.15 7.69 -1.69
CA ALA A 39 55.73 6.78 -2.67
C ALA A 39 56.34 5.50 -2.08
N ASP A 40 56.38 4.45 -2.90
CA ASP A 40 57.61 3.67 -3.12
C ASP A 40 57.56 2.94 -4.48
N ASP A 41 58.77 2.71 -4.98
CA ASP A 41 59.21 2.56 -6.37
C ASP A 41 59.25 1.10 -6.88
N VAL A 42 59.70 0.95 -8.13
CA VAL A 42 60.10 -0.23 -8.93
C VAL A 42 59.05 -0.64 -9.99
N GLY A 43 59.21 -0.49 -11.31
CA GLY A 43 60.33 -0.09 -12.16
C GLY A 43 60.25 -0.84 -13.51
N LEU A 44 60.33 -0.10 -14.64
CA LEU A 44 60.92 -0.49 -15.95
C LEU A 44 60.21 -1.62 -16.75
N THR A 45 59.79 -1.53 -18.02
CA THR A 45 60.28 -0.81 -19.22
C THR A 45 59.26 -0.98 -20.38
N ALA A 46 59.17 0.01 -21.28
CA ALA A 46 58.69 -0.05 -22.68
C ALA A 46 59.84 0.49 -23.57
N PRO A 47 59.96 0.32 -24.92
CA PRO A 47 58.96 0.63 -25.99
C PRO A 47 59.18 -0.16 -27.33
N PRO A 48 58.87 0.30 -28.58
CA PRO A 48 57.80 1.15 -29.17
C PRO A 48 57.02 0.57 -30.40
N VAL A 49 55.79 1.07 -30.58
CA VAL A 49 55.12 1.65 -31.81
C VAL A 49 54.85 0.82 -33.09
N SER A 50 53.55 0.67 -33.42
CA SER A 50 52.83 1.21 -34.62
C SER A 50 51.49 0.45 -34.76
N GLY A 51 50.30 1.00 -34.52
CA GLY A 51 49.63 2.06 -35.26
C GLY A 51 48.34 1.48 -35.87
N ASN A 52 47.15 1.88 -35.40
CA ASN A 52 45.99 2.26 -36.23
C ASN A 52 44.67 2.37 -35.44
N ALA A 53 44.03 3.53 -35.66
CA ALA A 53 42.60 3.79 -35.80
C ALA A 53 41.61 3.26 -34.72
N SER A 54 41.21 4.19 -33.86
CA SER A 54 39.82 4.52 -33.51
C SER A 54 38.72 3.58 -34.08
N GLU A 55 38.13 2.76 -33.22
CA GLU A 55 36.72 2.35 -33.35
C GLU A 55 35.97 2.67 -32.05
N SER A 56 35.08 3.65 -32.14
CA SER A 56 34.02 3.90 -31.16
C SER A 56 33.07 2.69 -31.14
N GLY A 57 33.22 1.83 -30.15
CA GLY A 57 32.33 0.68 -29.93
C GLY A 57 30.93 1.11 -29.52
N ARG A 58 30.07 1.45 -30.49
CA ARG A 58 28.62 1.45 -30.31
C ARG A 58 28.23 -0.02 -30.09
N MET A 59 27.91 -0.40 -28.86
CA MET A 59 27.41 -1.74 -28.55
C MET A 59 26.07 -1.91 -29.30
N ARG A 60 26.11 -2.56 -30.46
CA ARG A 60 24.93 -2.91 -31.25
C ARG A 60 24.17 -3.93 -30.40
N ARG A 61 23.04 -3.54 -29.80
CA ARG A 61 22.05 -4.52 -29.35
C ARG A 61 21.50 -5.14 -30.63
N ASP A 62 22.01 -6.31 -31.00
CA ASP A 62 21.37 -7.12 -32.03
C ASP A 62 19.99 -7.50 -31.48
N THR A 63 18.98 -6.72 -31.88
CA THR A 63 17.59 -7.14 -31.74
C THR A 63 17.46 -8.35 -32.66
N VAL A 64 17.52 -9.54 -32.08
CA VAL A 64 17.22 -10.78 -32.80
C VAL A 64 15.81 -10.59 -33.33
N MET A 65 15.67 -10.41 -34.65
CA MET A 65 14.38 -10.43 -35.32
C MET A 65 13.87 -11.86 -35.20
N LEU A 66 13.06 -12.10 -34.17
CA LEU A 66 12.40 -13.37 -33.94
C LEU A 66 11.51 -13.69 -35.14
N GLN A 67 11.54 -14.95 -35.57
CA GLN A 67 10.64 -15.37 -36.63
C GLN A 67 9.19 -15.34 -36.10
N PRO A 68 8.19 -15.13 -36.97
CA PRO A 68 6.79 -15.15 -36.57
C PRO A 68 6.39 -16.40 -35.78
N GLU A 69 6.98 -17.56 -36.08
CA GLU A 69 6.78 -18.82 -35.36
C GLU A 69 7.29 -18.75 -33.91
N ASP A 70 8.46 -18.15 -33.69
CA ASP A 70 9.05 -17.98 -32.35
C ASP A 70 8.18 -17.04 -31.50
N LEU A 71 7.65 -15.98 -32.10
CA LEU A 71 6.74 -15.04 -31.43
C LEU A 71 5.44 -15.74 -30.99
N LEU A 72 4.84 -16.54 -31.88
CA LEU A 72 3.65 -17.32 -31.56
C LEU A 72 3.90 -18.35 -30.45
N GLN A 73 5.07 -19.00 -30.47
CA GLN A 73 5.45 -19.96 -29.42
C GLN A 73 5.62 -19.27 -28.06
N ARG A 74 6.27 -18.09 -28.02
CA ARG A 74 6.42 -17.30 -26.80
C ARG A 74 5.07 -16.81 -26.27
N GLU A 75 4.19 -16.33 -27.14
CA GLU A 75 2.83 -15.95 -26.76
C GLU A 75 2.02 -17.14 -26.21
N ALA A 76 2.20 -18.34 -26.75
CA ALA A 76 1.54 -19.55 -26.25
C ALA A 76 2.04 -19.92 -24.83
N VAL A 77 3.36 -19.90 -24.61
CA VAL A 77 3.96 -20.15 -23.28
C VAL A 77 3.49 -19.11 -22.27
N ALA A 78 3.51 -17.82 -22.63
CA ALA A 78 3.03 -16.74 -21.77
C ALA A 78 1.55 -16.94 -21.41
N ARG A 79 0.72 -17.32 -22.38
CA ARG A 79 -0.70 -17.58 -22.17
C ARG A 79 -0.95 -18.75 -21.23
N GLU A 80 -0.17 -19.83 -21.32
CA GLU A 80 -0.26 -20.98 -20.42
C GLU A 80 0.12 -20.61 -18.98
N GLN A 81 1.22 -19.87 -18.80
CA GLN A 81 1.63 -19.36 -17.49
C GLN A 81 0.58 -18.43 -16.86
N LEU A 82 0.04 -17.48 -17.64
CA LEU A 82 -1.03 -16.60 -17.19
C LEU A 82 -2.31 -17.36 -16.85
N LYS A 83 -2.61 -18.44 -17.58
CA LYS A 83 -3.73 -19.34 -17.28
C LYS A 83 -3.53 -20.07 -15.96
N ALA A 84 -2.34 -20.62 -15.71
CA ALA A 84 -1.98 -21.26 -14.44
C ALA A 84 -2.10 -20.29 -13.24
N LEU A 85 -1.66 -19.04 -13.41
CA LEU A 85 -1.86 -17.99 -12.40
C LEU A 85 -3.35 -17.69 -12.18
N SER A 86 -4.16 -17.67 -13.24
CA SER A 86 -5.59 -17.38 -13.12
C SER A 86 -6.39 -18.49 -12.46
N SER A 87 -5.94 -19.76 -12.58
CA SER A 87 -6.55 -20.93 -11.93
C SER A 87 -6.09 -21.15 -10.50
N THR A 88 -5.24 -20.27 -9.98
CA THR A 88 -4.79 -20.30 -8.59
C THR A 88 -5.56 -19.25 -7.78
N PRO A 89 -6.12 -19.59 -6.60
CA PRO A 89 -6.76 -18.61 -5.74
C PRO A 89 -5.85 -17.42 -5.44
N ALA A 90 -6.40 -16.20 -5.41
CA ALA A 90 -5.61 -14.98 -5.29
C ALA A 90 -4.69 -14.95 -4.06
N THR A 91 -5.10 -15.52 -2.92
CA THR A 91 -4.27 -15.57 -1.70
C THR A 91 -3.07 -16.50 -1.89
N GLU A 92 -3.30 -17.68 -2.47
CA GLU A 92 -2.26 -18.69 -2.73
C GLU A 92 -1.29 -18.22 -3.82
N ARG A 93 -1.82 -17.59 -4.88
CA ARG A 93 -0.99 -16.99 -5.93
C ARG A 93 0.02 -15.99 -5.37
N LYS A 94 -0.42 -15.12 -4.44
CA LYS A 94 0.49 -14.13 -3.83
C LYS A 94 1.51 -14.79 -2.92
N SER A 95 1.12 -15.77 -2.09
CA SER A 95 2.06 -16.47 -1.22
C SER A 95 3.14 -17.20 -2.02
N ASN A 96 2.80 -17.76 -3.18
CA ASN A 96 3.75 -18.48 -4.03
C ASN A 96 4.78 -17.55 -4.71
N LEU A 97 4.47 -16.24 -4.82
CA LEU A 97 5.35 -15.25 -5.44
C LEU A 97 6.38 -14.67 -4.46
N PHE A 98 6.11 -14.71 -3.15
CA PHE A 98 7.12 -14.36 -2.16
C PHE A 98 8.11 -15.52 -2.03
N THR A 99 9.35 -15.29 -2.45
CA THR A 99 10.44 -16.24 -2.22
C THR A 99 10.72 -16.30 -0.73
N SER A 100 10.75 -17.50 -0.16
CA SER A 100 10.95 -17.80 1.26
C SER A 100 12.34 -17.43 1.81
N ALA A 101 13.06 -16.52 1.15
CA ALA A 101 14.47 -16.26 1.41
C ALA A 101 14.76 -15.37 2.63
N ASP A 102 13.74 -14.72 3.22
CA ASP A 102 13.97 -13.80 4.37
C ASP A 102 12.89 -13.89 5.47
N ASP A 103 12.02 -14.91 5.43
CA ASP A 103 10.94 -15.12 6.41
C ASP A 103 11.40 -15.88 7.68
N THR A 104 12.70 -15.95 7.96
CA THR A 104 13.15 -16.37 9.30
C THR A 104 12.71 -15.31 10.31
N PRO A 105 11.86 -15.64 11.30
CA PRO A 105 11.59 -14.73 12.39
C PRO A 105 12.91 -14.38 13.05
N THR A 106 13.37 -13.14 12.85
CA THR A 106 14.59 -12.63 13.46
C THR A 106 14.33 -12.47 14.95
N GLY A 107 14.60 -13.55 15.69
CA GLY A 107 14.58 -13.62 17.15
C GLY A 107 13.55 -14.62 17.69
N PRO A 108 13.83 -15.26 18.84
CA PRO A 108 12.81 -16.03 19.56
C PRO A 108 11.58 -15.12 19.82
N PRO A 109 10.36 -15.68 19.77
CA PRO A 109 9.16 -14.93 20.12
C PRO A 109 9.34 -14.28 21.50
N ASP A 110 8.81 -13.08 21.67
CA ASP A 110 8.87 -12.43 22.98
C ASP A 110 8.11 -13.31 23.99
N GLU A 111 8.83 -13.85 24.97
CA GLU A 111 8.26 -14.63 26.07
C GLU A 111 7.46 -13.75 27.04
N SER A 112 7.55 -12.41 26.90
CA SER A 112 6.77 -11.50 27.72
C SER A 112 5.28 -11.70 27.49
N SER A 113 4.58 -12.08 28.56
CA SER A 113 3.14 -12.25 28.57
C SER A 113 2.50 -11.18 29.46
N PHE A 114 1.33 -10.69 29.04
CA PHE A 114 0.54 -9.72 29.79
C PHE A 114 -0.67 -10.42 30.39
N VAL A 115 -0.90 -10.21 31.68
CA VAL A 115 -2.04 -10.76 32.42
C VAL A 115 -2.85 -9.60 33.01
N ILE A 116 -4.17 -9.66 32.84
CA ILE A 116 -5.10 -8.76 33.53
C ILE A 116 -5.50 -9.44 34.84
N ALA A 117 -5.25 -8.77 35.97
CA ALA A 117 -5.55 -9.30 37.30
C ALA A 117 -6.21 -8.24 38.19
N SER A 118 -7.16 -8.68 39.02
CA SER A 118 -7.76 -7.84 40.06
C SER A 118 -6.77 -7.61 41.21
N SER A 119 -6.64 -6.38 41.68
CA SER A 119 -5.80 -6.03 42.83
C SER A 119 -6.20 -6.80 44.09
N ALA A 120 -7.48 -7.12 44.26
CA ALA A 120 -7.96 -7.94 45.37
C ALA A 120 -7.41 -9.36 45.29
N CYS A 121 -7.40 -9.97 44.10
CA CYS A 121 -6.83 -11.31 43.89
C CYS A 121 -5.32 -11.33 44.15
N VAL A 122 -4.60 -10.29 43.71
CA VAL A 122 -3.16 -10.16 44.01
C VAL A 122 -2.93 -10.07 45.51
N ASN A 123 -3.74 -9.30 46.24
CA ASN A 123 -3.66 -9.22 47.70
C ASN A 123 -3.97 -10.55 48.40
N VAL A 124 -4.92 -11.35 47.90
CA VAL A 124 -5.17 -12.70 48.41
C VAL A 124 -3.95 -13.58 48.25
N LEU A 125 -3.27 -13.55 47.11
CA LEU A 125 -2.03 -14.31 46.89
C LEU A 125 -0.90 -13.83 47.83
N LEU A 126 -0.81 -12.53 48.07
CA LEU A 126 0.19 -11.95 48.98
C LEU A 126 -0.03 -12.30 50.46
N SER A 127 -1.20 -12.83 50.84
CA SER A 127 -1.42 -13.32 52.21
C SER A 127 -0.45 -14.44 52.62
N ALA A 128 0.08 -15.18 51.64
CA ALA A 128 1.11 -16.21 51.84
C ALA A 128 2.55 -15.65 51.87
N VAL A 129 2.73 -14.35 51.63
CA VAL A 129 4.05 -13.70 51.54
C VAL A 129 4.27 -12.82 52.75
N LYS A 130 5.47 -12.89 53.34
CA LYS A 130 5.90 -12.05 54.45
C LYS A 130 6.89 -10.98 54.00
N CYS A 131 6.91 -9.86 54.70
CA CYS A 131 7.84 -8.77 54.50
C CYS A 131 9.27 -9.26 54.73
N SER A 132 10.15 -9.01 53.78
CA SER A 132 11.56 -9.44 53.84
C SER A 132 12.36 -8.70 54.93
N VAL A 133 11.84 -7.60 55.46
CA VAL A 133 12.53 -6.76 56.46
C VAL A 133 12.09 -7.10 57.89
N CYS A 134 10.77 -7.07 58.16
CA CYS A 134 10.23 -7.26 59.52
C CYS A 134 9.43 -8.54 59.74
N GLY A 135 9.18 -9.34 58.69
CA GLY A 135 8.39 -10.57 58.78
C GLY A 135 6.86 -10.39 58.87
N ASP A 136 6.35 -9.15 58.89
CA ASP A 136 4.92 -8.87 58.91
C ASP A 136 4.28 -9.05 57.51
N SER A 137 2.96 -8.91 57.41
CA SER A 137 2.19 -9.09 56.18
C SER A 137 2.45 -7.95 55.19
N VAL A 138 2.37 -8.26 53.90
CA VAL A 138 2.50 -7.29 52.81
C VAL A 138 1.22 -7.18 51.99
N THR A 139 1.01 -6.01 51.39
CA THR A 139 -0.13 -5.73 50.53
C THR A 139 0.35 -5.12 49.20
N PHE A 140 -0.44 -5.33 48.16
CA PHE A 140 -0.26 -4.75 46.84
C PHE A 140 -1.14 -3.51 46.70
N ARG A 141 -0.54 -2.45 46.17
CA ARG A 141 -1.24 -1.26 45.67
C ARG A 141 -0.63 -0.76 44.37
N THR A 142 -1.41 0.01 43.64
CA THR A 142 -0.90 0.82 42.54
C THR A 142 -0.44 2.19 43.05
N GLY A 143 0.60 2.74 42.44
CA GLY A 143 1.06 4.10 42.71
C GLY A 143 0.07 5.16 42.20
N GLU A 144 0.16 6.36 42.75
CA GLU A 144 -0.75 7.48 42.45
C GLU A 144 -0.72 7.92 40.98
N ARG A 145 0.44 7.78 40.32
CA ARG A 145 0.63 8.14 38.92
C ARG A 145 0.53 6.92 38.01
N ALA A 146 -0.41 6.96 37.09
CA ALA A 146 -0.54 6.03 35.96
C ALA A 146 -0.16 6.71 34.64
N TYR A 147 0.50 5.97 33.75
CA TYR A 147 0.81 6.39 32.39
C TYR A 147 0.03 5.51 31.41
N SER A 148 -1.22 5.90 31.14
CA SER A 148 -2.15 5.11 30.32
C SER A 148 -2.33 3.71 30.93
N LEU A 149 -2.03 2.62 30.21
CA LEU A 149 -2.17 1.25 30.73
C LEU A 149 -1.03 0.85 31.69
N SER A 150 0.03 1.64 31.79
CA SER A 150 1.15 1.32 32.67
C SER A 150 0.98 1.99 34.03
N VAL A 151 0.99 1.18 35.08
CA VAL A 151 0.88 1.60 36.49
C VAL A 151 2.15 1.21 37.24
N LYS A 152 2.53 2.01 38.24
CA LYS A 152 3.59 1.62 39.17
C LYS A 152 2.98 0.63 40.17
N MET A 153 3.48 -0.59 40.19
CA MET A 153 3.13 -1.63 41.16
C MET A 153 3.99 -1.45 42.40
N VAL A 154 3.36 -1.48 43.58
CA VAL A 154 4.05 -1.27 44.85
C VAL A 154 3.60 -2.35 45.84
N ILE A 155 4.57 -2.99 46.49
CA ILE A 155 4.36 -3.86 47.64
C ILE A 155 4.65 -3.06 48.89
N THR A 156 3.69 -3.02 49.81
CA THR A 156 3.77 -2.27 51.06
C THR A 156 3.65 -3.15 52.28
N CYS A 157 4.36 -2.78 53.34
CA CYS A 157 4.25 -3.34 54.68
C CYS A 157 3.77 -2.23 55.64
N ALA A 158 2.89 -2.56 56.58
CA ALA A 158 2.37 -1.59 57.55
C ALA A 158 3.47 -0.99 58.44
N ILE A 159 4.54 -1.75 58.71
CA ILE A 159 5.65 -1.32 59.57
C ILE A 159 6.76 -0.65 58.75
N CYS A 160 7.16 -1.26 57.62
CA CYS A 160 8.32 -0.80 56.85
C CYS A 160 7.99 0.20 55.73
N GLY A 161 6.72 0.41 55.40
CA GLY A 161 6.30 1.23 54.25
C GLY A 161 6.49 0.50 52.91
N ASP A 162 6.98 1.20 51.89
CA ASP A 162 7.19 0.66 50.54
C ASP A 162 8.38 -0.30 50.50
N VAL A 163 8.12 -1.59 50.31
CA VAL A 163 9.14 -2.66 50.31
C VAL A 163 9.74 -2.85 48.93
N ALA A 164 8.91 -2.84 47.89
CA ALA A 164 9.35 -3.02 46.50
C ALA A 164 8.43 -2.28 45.54
N SER A 165 8.98 -1.83 44.40
CA SER A 165 8.15 -1.29 43.31
C SER A 165 8.71 -1.56 41.93
N LYS A 166 7.82 -1.73 40.95
CA LYS A 166 8.15 -1.92 39.53
C LYS A 166 7.02 -1.38 38.64
N TRP A 167 7.34 -0.96 37.42
CA TRP A 167 6.29 -0.66 36.43
C TRP A 167 5.64 -1.93 35.91
N SER A 168 4.33 -1.89 35.65
CA SER A 168 3.56 -3.02 35.10
C SER A 168 3.90 -3.37 33.65
N SER A 169 4.77 -2.61 33.02
CA SER A 169 5.25 -2.88 31.66
C SER A 169 6.68 -2.36 31.51
N PRO A 170 7.54 -3.05 30.75
CA PRO A 170 8.82 -2.51 30.31
C PRO A 170 8.62 -1.33 29.34
N ARG A 171 9.69 -0.55 29.13
CA ARG A 171 9.72 0.48 28.09
C ARG A 171 10.33 -0.06 26.81
N VAL A 172 9.91 0.48 25.68
CA VAL A 172 10.55 0.22 24.38
C VAL A 172 12.02 0.63 24.47
N ASN A 173 12.93 -0.14 23.87
CA ASN A 173 14.34 0.21 23.85
C ASN A 173 14.60 1.20 22.69
N SER A 174 14.97 2.45 23.00
CA SER A 174 15.39 3.42 21.97
C SER A 174 16.23 4.55 22.58
N ASP A 175 16.99 5.27 21.76
CA ASP A 175 17.89 6.35 22.18
C ASP A 175 17.16 7.61 22.70
N LYS A 176 15.82 7.59 22.74
CA LYS A 176 15.04 8.73 23.25
C LYS A 176 15.17 8.86 24.77
N LYS A 177 15.22 10.13 25.22
CA LYS A 177 15.25 10.51 26.65
C LYS A 177 14.15 9.85 27.49
N VAL A 178 12.96 9.65 26.93
CA VAL A 178 11.86 8.92 27.59
C VAL A 178 11.15 8.02 26.58
N ASN A 179 11.30 6.70 26.77
CA ASN A 179 10.64 5.70 25.93
C ASN A 179 9.22 5.37 26.39
N PRO A 180 8.27 5.13 25.48
CA PRO A 180 6.93 4.68 25.86
C PRO A 180 6.97 3.28 26.48
N PHE A 181 5.98 2.98 27.31
CA PHE A 181 5.75 1.61 27.78
C PHE A 181 5.26 0.72 26.62
N ILE A 182 5.78 -0.50 26.55
CA ILE A 182 5.46 -1.46 25.47
C ILE A 182 3.95 -1.70 25.40
N VAL A 183 3.29 -1.90 26.55
CA VAL A 183 1.84 -2.14 26.62
C VAL A 183 1.01 -1.02 25.97
N ASN A 184 1.46 0.23 26.08
CA ASN A 184 0.75 1.37 25.50
C ASN A 184 0.89 1.40 23.97
N VAL A 185 2.07 1.04 23.45
CA VAL A 185 2.32 0.93 22.00
C VAL A 185 1.51 -0.23 21.42
N LEU A 186 1.53 -1.38 22.08
CA LEU A 186 0.76 -2.57 21.68
C LEU A 186 -0.75 -2.31 21.73
N ALA A 187 -1.26 -1.64 22.75
CA ALA A 187 -2.69 -1.28 22.82
C ALA A 187 -3.09 -0.34 21.67
N ALA A 188 -2.27 0.67 21.38
CA ALA A 188 -2.54 1.58 20.27
C ALA A 188 -2.49 0.85 18.92
N ARG A 189 -1.50 -0.03 18.73
CA ARG A 189 -1.36 -0.90 17.56
C ARG A 189 -2.56 -1.84 17.39
N ALA A 190 -3.02 -2.46 18.48
CA ALA A 190 -4.18 -3.36 18.45
C ALA A 190 -5.45 -2.65 17.99
N MET A 191 -5.70 -1.43 18.49
CA MET A 191 -6.83 -0.63 18.03
C MET A 191 -6.73 -0.30 16.55
N GLN A 192 -5.57 0.19 16.09
CA GLN A 192 -5.33 0.47 14.66
C GLN A 192 -5.54 -0.77 13.78
N ALA A 193 -5.01 -1.93 14.19
CA ALA A 193 -5.10 -3.18 13.42
C ALA A 193 -6.53 -3.72 13.25
N THR A 194 -7.45 -3.25 14.11
CA THR A 194 -8.87 -3.63 14.11
C THR A 194 -9.78 -2.54 13.55
N GLY A 195 -9.21 -1.41 13.10
CA GLY A 195 -9.96 -0.24 12.66
C GLY A 195 -10.65 0.56 13.77
N ASN A 196 -10.34 0.21 15.02
CA ASN A 196 -10.77 0.94 16.20
C ASN A 196 -9.80 2.07 16.54
N ARG A 197 -10.26 2.98 17.40
CA ARG A 197 -9.49 4.16 17.79
C ARG A 197 -9.49 4.33 19.30
N GLN A 198 -8.82 5.39 19.76
CA GLN A 198 -8.69 5.74 21.16
C GLN A 198 -10.01 5.69 21.94
N THR A 199 -11.12 6.21 21.39
CA THR A 199 -12.41 6.19 22.10
C THR A 199 -12.85 4.78 22.42
N ALA A 200 -12.84 3.87 21.43
CA ALA A 200 -13.18 2.47 21.63
C ALA A 200 -12.25 1.79 22.65
N LEU A 201 -10.95 2.13 22.66
CA LEU A 201 -10.03 1.64 23.69
C LEU A 201 -10.43 2.12 25.09
N ASN A 202 -10.76 3.40 25.22
CA ASN A 202 -11.18 3.95 26.50
C ASN A 202 -12.49 3.33 26.97
N ASP A 203 -13.44 3.11 26.07
CA ASP A 203 -14.72 2.48 26.37
C ASP A 203 -14.50 1.05 26.86
N VAL A 204 -13.70 0.24 26.15
CA VAL A 204 -13.35 -1.13 26.58
C VAL A 204 -12.73 -1.13 27.98
N PHE A 205 -11.78 -0.23 28.25
CA PHE A 205 -11.11 -0.16 29.54
C PHE A 205 -12.03 0.32 30.67
N ALA A 206 -12.93 1.25 30.38
CA ALA A 206 -13.92 1.74 31.32
C ALA A 206 -14.96 0.66 31.63
N THR A 207 -15.47 -0.04 30.62
CA THR A 207 -16.42 -1.15 30.78
C THR A 207 -15.81 -2.30 31.58
N MET A 208 -14.51 -2.58 31.42
CA MET A 208 -13.81 -3.58 32.23
C MET A 208 -13.44 -3.10 33.64
N ASN A 209 -13.80 -1.87 34.02
CA ASN A 209 -13.44 -1.25 35.29
C ASN A 209 -11.92 -1.22 35.55
N ILE A 210 -11.11 -1.12 34.49
CA ILE A 210 -9.64 -1.05 34.59
C ILE A 210 -9.19 0.40 34.75
N SER A 211 -9.75 1.30 33.95
CA SER A 211 -9.47 2.74 34.00
C SER A 211 -10.54 3.52 33.26
N HIS A 212 -10.88 4.72 33.74
CA HIS A 212 -11.77 5.64 33.02
C HIS A 212 -11.14 6.19 31.73
N ARG A 213 -9.82 6.06 31.56
CA ARG A 213 -9.10 6.46 30.34
C ARG A 213 -7.96 5.48 30.05
N GLY A 214 -8.07 4.72 28.97
CA GLY A 214 -7.02 3.84 28.46
C GLY A 214 -5.79 4.63 28.00
N LEU A 215 -5.88 5.31 26.85
CA LEU A 215 -4.83 6.22 26.35
C LEU A 215 -5.34 7.65 26.31
N HIS A 216 -4.49 8.61 26.69
CA HIS A 216 -4.80 10.03 26.51
C HIS A 216 -4.73 10.46 25.03
N THR A 217 -5.54 11.45 24.63
CA THR A 217 -5.71 11.83 23.21
C THR A 217 -4.42 12.33 22.58
N LYS A 218 -3.67 13.15 23.32
CA LYS A 218 -2.35 13.63 22.86
C LYS A 218 -1.36 12.48 22.68
N THR A 219 -1.37 11.49 23.57
CA THR A 219 -0.51 10.30 23.47
C THR A 219 -0.87 9.47 22.25
N TRP A 220 -2.17 9.23 22.04
CA TRP A 220 -2.65 8.52 20.86
C TRP A 220 -2.23 9.22 19.56
N GLN A 221 -2.48 10.53 19.45
CA GLN A 221 -2.11 11.31 18.27
C GLN A 221 -0.60 11.27 18.02
N GLY A 222 0.20 11.43 19.06
CA GLY A 222 1.66 11.30 18.98
C GLY A 222 2.09 9.91 18.50
N TYR A 223 1.49 8.84 19.03
CA TYR A 223 1.80 7.48 18.59
C TYR A 223 1.43 7.23 17.13
N VAL A 224 0.24 7.66 16.70
CA VAL A 224 -0.18 7.50 15.30
C VAL A 224 0.79 8.23 14.36
N LYS A 225 1.09 9.50 14.66
CA LYS A 225 1.92 10.35 13.81
C LYS A 225 3.39 9.93 13.78
N GLU A 226 3.98 9.63 14.94
CA GLU A 226 5.44 9.49 15.08
C GLU A 226 5.92 8.04 15.10
N LYS A 227 5.02 7.08 15.31
CA LYS A 227 5.39 5.66 15.47
C LYS A 227 4.62 4.75 14.53
N LEU A 228 3.31 4.67 14.68
CA LEU A 228 2.49 3.66 14.01
C LEU A 228 2.38 3.89 12.50
N ALA A 229 2.06 5.12 12.06
CA ALA A 229 1.97 5.40 10.62
C ALA A 229 3.32 5.25 9.91
N PRO A 230 4.44 5.82 10.40
CA PRO A 230 5.75 5.60 9.80
C PRO A 230 6.18 4.13 9.77
N ALA A 231 5.93 3.37 10.85
CA ALA A 231 6.26 1.95 10.90
C ALA A 231 5.44 1.13 9.88
N ALA A 232 4.14 1.40 9.77
CA ALA A 232 3.29 0.76 8.77
C ALA A 232 3.72 1.10 7.35
N THR A 233 4.04 2.37 7.06
CA THR A 233 4.52 2.80 5.73
C THR A 233 5.84 2.14 5.38
N ARG A 234 6.85 2.14 6.26
CA ARG A 234 8.14 1.47 5.99
C ARG A 234 7.99 -0.03 5.77
N ALA A 235 7.18 -0.70 6.58
CA ALA A 235 6.88 -2.10 6.38
C ALA A 235 6.22 -2.34 5.01
N ALA A 236 5.24 -1.50 4.64
CA ALA A 236 4.55 -1.59 3.36
C ALA A 236 5.49 -1.35 2.18
N ASP A 237 6.38 -0.36 2.28
CA ASP A 237 7.39 -0.07 1.25
C ASP A 237 8.31 -1.27 1.00
N ASN A 238 8.76 -1.96 2.05
CA ASN A 238 9.58 -3.17 1.92
C ASN A 238 8.81 -4.27 1.18
N VAL A 239 7.58 -4.58 1.60
CA VAL A 239 6.76 -5.61 0.95
C VAL A 239 6.39 -5.22 -0.49
N MET A 240 6.13 -3.95 -0.77
CA MET A 240 5.87 -3.48 -2.14
C MET A 240 7.13 -3.56 -3.02
N ALA A 241 8.32 -3.33 -2.47
CA ALA A 241 9.58 -3.52 -3.20
C ALA A 241 9.79 -5.00 -3.59
N GLU A 242 9.51 -5.92 -2.66
CA GLU A 242 9.53 -7.37 -2.94
C GLU A 242 8.45 -7.77 -3.95
N SER A 243 7.23 -7.22 -3.83
CA SER A 243 6.16 -7.41 -4.81
C SER A 243 6.59 -6.97 -6.20
N ALA A 244 7.19 -5.78 -6.32
CA ALA A 244 7.68 -5.25 -7.59
C ALA A 244 8.82 -6.10 -8.18
N HIS A 245 9.71 -6.62 -7.34
CA HIS A 245 10.74 -7.57 -7.76
C HIS A 245 10.14 -8.87 -8.30
N SER A 246 9.16 -9.43 -7.59
CA SER A 246 8.46 -10.66 -7.99
C SER A 246 7.68 -10.49 -9.29
N VAL A 247 7.04 -9.33 -9.45
CA VAL A 247 6.38 -8.93 -10.71
C VAL A 247 7.38 -8.80 -11.84
N ARG A 248 8.52 -8.13 -11.62
CA ARG A 248 9.54 -8.02 -12.67
C ARG A 248 10.00 -9.39 -13.16
N LYS A 249 10.33 -10.28 -12.22
CA LYS A 249 10.73 -11.65 -12.52
C LYS A 249 9.67 -12.39 -13.35
N LEU A 250 8.39 -12.29 -12.94
CA LEU A 250 7.29 -12.89 -13.71
C LEU A 250 7.24 -12.37 -15.14
N TYR A 251 7.38 -11.06 -15.36
CA TYR A 251 7.32 -10.49 -16.70
C TYR A 251 8.54 -10.83 -17.55
N ASP A 252 9.71 -10.99 -16.94
CA ASP A 252 10.90 -11.51 -17.61
C ASP A 252 10.68 -12.98 -18.05
N ASP A 253 10.07 -13.80 -17.19
CA ASP A 253 9.72 -15.21 -17.48
C ASP A 253 8.63 -15.34 -18.56
N LEU A 254 7.66 -14.39 -18.59
CA LEU A 254 6.61 -14.34 -19.59
C LEU A 254 7.14 -13.99 -20.99
N GLN A 255 8.34 -13.41 -21.09
CA GLN A 255 9.00 -13.12 -22.36
C GLN A 255 8.15 -12.33 -23.37
N LEU A 256 7.20 -11.53 -22.88
CA LEU A 256 6.46 -10.57 -23.68
C LEU A 256 7.47 -9.52 -24.14
N ASP A 257 7.71 -9.33 -25.45
CA ASP A 257 8.80 -8.55 -26.09
C ASP A 257 8.90 -7.05 -25.72
N ASN A 258 8.91 -6.73 -24.43
CA ASN A 258 8.69 -5.42 -23.85
C ASN A 258 9.22 -5.38 -22.40
N PRO A 259 10.55 -5.49 -22.18
CA PRO A 259 11.13 -5.58 -20.85
C PRO A 259 10.73 -4.39 -19.97
N GLY A 260 10.27 -4.69 -18.76
CA GLY A 260 9.81 -3.71 -17.79
C GLY A 260 8.43 -3.10 -18.06
N ASN A 261 7.74 -3.45 -19.16
CA ASN A 261 6.36 -3.01 -19.39
C ASN A 261 5.38 -3.98 -18.74
N ILE A 262 4.46 -3.46 -17.93
CA ILE A 262 3.49 -4.29 -17.21
C ILE A 262 2.05 -3.79 -17.34
N CYS A 263 1.13 -4.73 -17.11
CA CYS A 263 -0.30 -4.49 -17.04
C CYS A 263 -0.71 -4.28 -15.58
N VAL A 264 -1.43 -3.19 -15.30
CA VAL A 264 -1.86 -2.84 -13.95
C VAL A 264 -3.34 -2.49 -13.93
N THR A 265 -3.94 -2.58 -12.75
CA THR A 265 -5.19 -1.89 -12.42
C THR A 265 -4.85 -0.63 -11.64
N TYR A 266 -5.54 0.47 -11.95
CA TYR A 266 -5.47 1.70 -11.16
C TYR A 266 -6.88 2.09 -10.77
N ASP A 267 -7.07 2.33 -9.47
CA ASP A 267 -8.33 2.79 -8.94
C ASP A 267 -8.12 3.69 -7.72
N GLY A 268 -9.05 4.62 -7.55
CA GLY A 268 -9.05 5.61 -6.49
C GLY A 268 -10.30 5.51 -5.64
N SER A 269 -10.15 5.65 -4.33
CA SER A 269 -11.28 5.67 -3.40
C SER A 269 -11.18 6.85 -2.44
N TRP A 270 -12.32 7.39 -2.06
CA TRP A 270 -12.41 8.57 -1.22
C TRP A 270 -13.03 8.22 0.12
N MET A 271 -12.66 8.97 1.16
CA MET A 271 -13.51 9.03 2.34
C MET A 271 -14.91 9.58 1.92
N THR A 272 -15.99 9.15 2.54
CA THR A 272 -17.36 9.47 2.07
C THR A 272 -18.14 10.35 3.02
N ARG A 273 -17.59 10.65 4.20
CA ARG A 273 -18.27 11.48 5.21
C ARG A 273 -18.63 12.87 4.68
N GLY A 274 -19.93 13.19 4.69
CA GLY A 274 -20.47 14.55 4.51
C GLY A 274 -20.41 15.10 3.08
N HIS A 275 -20.41 14.25 2.04
CA HIS A 275 -20.29 14.64 0.62
C HIS A 275 -19.03 15.46 0.25
N SER A 276 -18.10 15.68 1.20
CA SER A 276 -17.01 16.65 1.10
C SER A 276 -15.76 16.20 1.86
N SER A 277 -15.44 14.91 1.82
CA SER A 277 -14.18 14.47 2.41
C SER A 277 -13.01 14.99 1.56
N HIS A 278 -11.93 15.36 2.25
CA HIS A 278 -10.74 15.83 1.56
C HIS A 278 -9.78 14.71 1.21
N ILE A 279 -9.86 13.54 1.86
CA ILE A 279 -8.82 12.52 1.75
C ILE A 279 -9.20 11.46 0.71
N GLY A 280 -8.34 11.31 -0.29
CA GLY A 280 -8.42 10.30 -1.33
C GLY A 280 -7.23 9.34 -1.28
N VAL A 281 -7.45 8.12 -1.75
CA VAL A 281 -6.45 7.06 -1.89
C VAL A 281 -6.39 6.66 -3.35
N GLY A 282 -5.20 6.52 -3.91
CA GLY A 282 -4.98 5.92 -5.22
C GLY A 282 -4.06 4.71 -5.08
N VAL A 283 -4.39 3.61 -5.74
CA VAL A 283 -3.62 2.36 -5.66
C VAL A 283 -3.34 1.81 -7.05
N VAL A 284 -2.14 1.25 -7.23
CA VAL A 284 -1.76 0.45 -8.40
C VAL A 284 -1.58 -1.01 -8.00
N ILE A 285 -2.29 -1.91 -8.68
CA ILE A 285 -2.19 -3.36 -8.49
C ILE A 285 -1.78 -4.00 -9.81
N GLU A 286 -0.81 -4.91 -9.80
CA GLU A 286 -0.45 -5.65 -11.01
C GLU A 286 -1.55 -6.66 -11.38
N LEU A 287 -1.89 -6.70 -12.67
CA LEU A 287 -3.10 -7.35 -13.19
C LEU A 287 -3.13 -8.87 -13.00
N PHE A 288 -2.00 -9.56 -13.15
CA PHE A 288 -1.95 -11.02 -13.18
C PHE A 288 -1.71 -11.64 -11.80
N THR A 289 -0.76 -11.11 -11.06
CA THR A 289 -0.42 -11.50 -9.68
C THR A 289 -1.47 -11.00 -8.69
N GLY A 290 -2.03 -9.81 -8.91
CA GLY A 290 -2.87 -9.11 -7.94
C GLY A 290 -2.07 -8.50 -6.78
N LEU A 291 -0.75 -8.34 -6.93
CA LEU A 291 0.11 -7.67 -5.96
C LEU A 291 -0.03 -6.16 -6.08
N VAL A 292 -0.22 -5.47 -4.96
CA VAL A 292 -0.13 -4.01 -4.90
C VAL A 292 1.32 -3.61 -5.07
N LEU A 293 1.57 -2.69 -6.00
CA LEU A 293 2.90 -2.18 -6.30
C LEU A 293 3.16 -0.82 -5.65
N ASP A 294 2.14 0.02 -5.55
CA ASP A 294 2.29 1.36 -5.01
C ASP A 294 0.93 1.94 -4.58
N PHE A 295 0.97 2.90 -3.66
CA PHE A 295 -0.19 3.68 -3.27
C PHE A 295 0.17 5.12 -2.92
N VAL A 296 -0.84 5.98 -2.95
CA VAL A 296 -0.73 7.37 -2.51
C VAL A 296 -1.98 7.75 -1.74
N VAL A 297 -1.80 8.49 -0.65
CA VAL A 297 -2.90 9.10 0.10
C VAL A 297 -2.75 10.60 -0.01
N LEU A 298 -3.76 11.24 -0.59
CA LEU A 298 -3.77 12.67 -0.89
C LEU A 298 -4.94 13.35 -0.18
N SER A 299 -4.83 14.65 -0.03
CA SER A 299 -5.88 15.54 0.45
C SER A 299 -6.18 16.56 -0.65
N ASN A 300 -7.40 16.61 -1.16
CA ASN A 300 -7.83 17.69 -2.07
C ASN A 300 -7.83 19.08 -1.38
N PHE A 301 -7.64 19.13 -0.06
CA PHE A 301 -7.39 20.35 0.71
C PHE A 301 -5.89 20.57 0.94
N CYS A 302 -5.42 21.77 0.60
CA CYS A 302 -4.08 22.26 0.88
C CYS A 302 -4.17 23.59 1.65
N ALA A 303 -3.70 23.59 2.91
CA ALA A 303 -3.70 24.80 3.75
C ALA A 303 -2.83 25.92 3.14
N GLY A 304 -1.76 25.58 2.42
CA GLY A 304 -0.94 26.55 1.69
C GLY A 304 -1.75 27.26 0.61
N CYS A 305 -2.53 26.53 -0.20
CA CYS A 305 -3.42 27.13 -1.20
C CYS A 305 -4.55 27.96 -0.56
N GLU A 306 -5.04 27.51 0.60
CA GLU A 306 -6.11 28.19 1.31
C GLU A 306 -5.65 29.53 1.89
N CYS A 307 -4.50 29.55 2.56
CA CYS A 307 -3.97 30.73 3.24
C CYS A 307 -3.00 31.58 2.39
N GLY A 308 -2.53 31.04 1.26
CA GLY A 308 -1.57 31.71 0.38
C GLY A 308 -2.18 32.85 -0.42
N PRO A 309 -1.33 33.65 -1.09
CA PRO A 309 -1.77 34.73 -1.98
C PRO A 309 -2.76 34.21 -3.03
N LYS A 310 -3.73 35.04 -3.41
CA LYS A 310 -4.75 34.69 -4.41
C LYS A 310 -4.36 35.23 -5.78
N VAL A 311 -4.99 34.69 -6.83
CA VAL A 311 -4.81 35.16 -8.21
C VAL A 311 -5.15 36.65 -8.27
N GLY A 312 -4.14 37.49 -8.53
CA GLY A 312 -4.24 38.96 -8.50
C GLY A 312 -3.29 39.64 -7.50
N ASP A 313 -2.74 38.89 -6.54
CA ASP A 313 -1.69 39.38 -5.65
C ASP A 313 -0.33 39.39 -6.37
N PRO A 314 0.46 40.47 -6.32
CA PRO A 314 1.82 40.51 -6.88
C PRO A 314 2.74 39.39 -6.38
N ALA A 315 2.54 38.92 -5.14
CA ALA A 315 3.28 37.81 -4.56
C ALA A 315 2.82 36.44 -5.04
N TYR A 316 1.70 36.35 -5.78
CA TYR A 316 1.11 35.08 -6.20
C TYR A 316 2.04 34.22 -7.03
N GLN A 317 2.75 34.80 -8.01
CA GLN A 317 3.62 34.00 -8.88
C GLN A 317 4.86 33.49 -8.15
N ALA A 318 5.52 34.36 -7.39
CA ALA A 318 6.64 33.94 -6.54
C ALA A 318 6.21 32.86 -5.52
N TRP A 319 5.00 32.96 -4.96
CA TRP A 319 4.45 31.92 -4.10
C TRP A 319 4.15 30.64 -4.87
N LYS A 320 3.49 30.72 -6.02
CA LYS A 320 3.08 29.56 -6.84
C LYS A 320 4.29 28.76 -7.32
N ASP A 321 5.36 29.43 -7.74
CA ASP A 321 6.58 28.79 -8.23
C ASP A 321 7.31 28.03 -7.11
N ASN A 322 7.19 28.49 -5.86
CA ASN A 322 7.77 27.84 -4.68
C ASN A 322 6.81 26.89 -3.97
N HIS A 323 5.50 26.96 -4.25
CA HIS A 323 4.49 26.17 -3.57
C HIS A 323 4.31 24.80 -4.22
N VAL A 324 4.69 23.75 -3.49
CA VAL A 324 4.45 22.36 -3.91
C VAL A 324 3.04 21.94 -3.51
N CYS A 325 2.08 22.10 -4.43
CA CYS A 325 0.72 21.55 -4.27
C CYS A 325 0.68 20.07 -4.66
N GLN A 326 -0.32 19.34 -4.16
CA GLN A 326 -0.49 17.93 -4.47
C GLN A 326 -0.82 17.72 -5.96
N LYS A 327 -0.06 16.84 -6.62
CA LYS A 327 -0.28 16.43 -8.01
C LYS A 327 -1.36 15.34 -8.09
N GLU A 328 -1.83 15.05 -9.30
CA GLU A 328 -2.75 13.94 -9.54
C GLU A 328 -2.13 12.60 -9.10
N ALA A 329 -2.91 11.80 -8.37
CA ALA A 329 -2.46 10.53 -7.79
C ALA A 329 -1.84 9.59 -8.84
N GLY A 330 -2.50 9.44 -10.00
CA GLY A 330 -2.01 8.60 -11.09
C GLY A 330 -0.61 8.99 -11.57
N LEU A 331 -0.38 10.29 -11.83
CA LEU A 331 0.94 10.78 -12.27
C LEU A 331 2.04 10.47 -11.25
N ILE A 332 1.76 10.67 -9.96
CA ILE A 332 2.71 10.37 -8.88
C ILE A 332 3.12 8.89 -8.89
N LEU A 333 2.13 7.99 -9.00
CA LEU A 333 2.36 6.54 -8.94
C LEU A 333 3.13 6.05 -10.18
N PHE A 334 2.84 6.61 -11.36
CA PHE A 334 3.48 6.21 -12.61
C PHE A 334 4.94 6.66 -12.67
N GLU A 335 5.22 7.90 -12.28
CA GLU A 335 6.57 8.45 -12.21
C GLU A 335 7.43 7.68 -11.19
N ARG A 336 6.86 7.43 -10.01
CA ARG A 336 7.54 6.71 -8.93
C ARG A 336 7.89 5.28 -9.32
N SER A 337 7.03 4.60 -10.06
CA SER A 337 7.29 3.23 -10.55
C SER A 337 8.55 3.15 -11.40
N LEU A 338 8.70 4.08 -12.35
CA LEU A 338 9.89 4.14 -13.20
C LEU A 338 11.15 4.44 -12.38
N GLN A 339 11.06 5.35 -11.41
CA GLN A 339 12.19 5.73 -10.56
C GLN A 339 12.63 4.59 -9.64
N ARG A 340 11.69 4.02 -8.87
CA ARG A 340 11.94 3.03 -7.81
C ARG A 340 12.08 1.61 -8.34
N HIS A 341 11.19 1.21 -9.24
CA HIS A 341 11.04 -0.19 -9.64
C HIS A 341 11.41 -0.43 -11.10
N LYS A 342 11.83 0.57 -11.89
CA LYS A 342 12.15 0.40 -13.31
C LYS A 342 11.04 -0.32 -14.10
N LEU A 343 9.78 -0.20 -13.63
CA LEU A 343 8.59 -0.76 -14.25
C LEU A 343 7.83 0.37 -14.95
N ARG A 344 7.25 0.07 -16.10
CA ARG A 344 6.46 0.99 -16.94
C ARG A 344 5.05 0.45 -17.04
N TYR A 345 4.08 1.23 -16.58
CA TYR A 345 2.67 0.86 -16.64
C TYR A 345 2.13 1.17 -18.04
N THR A 346 2.12 0.19 -18.93
CA THR A 346 1.74 0.39 -20.35
C THR A 346 0.29 0.03 -20.64
N THR A 347 -0.32 -0.81 -19.82
CA THR A 347 -1.75 -1.15 -19.92
C THR A 347 -2.37 -0.96 -18.56
N VAL A 348 -3.44 -0.17 -18.50
CA VAL A 348 -4.11 0.22 -17.26
C VAL A 348 -5.58 -0.16 -17.38
N LEU A 349 -6.05 -1.02 -16.48
CA LEU A 349 -7.47 -1.30 -16.29
C LEU A 349 -7.99 -0.37 -15.18
N SER A 350 -9.01 0.43 -15.48
CA SER A 350 -9.58 1.41 -14.55
C SER A 350 -11.05 1.62 -14.87
N ASP A 351 -11.87 2.00 -13.88
CA ASP A 351 -13.34 2.06 -14.00
C ASP A 351 -13.84 3.13 -14.96
N GLY A 352 -12.93 3.94 -15.53
CA GLY A 352 -13.30 4.94 -16.52
C GLY A 352 -14.37 5.91 -15.99
N ASP A 353 -14.38 6.15 -14.68
CA ASP A 353 -15.40 6.95 -14.00
C ASP A 353 -15.18 8.45 -14.30
N SER A 354 -15.42 8.82 -15.56
CA SER A 354 -15.18 10.17 -16.06
C SER A 354 -16.36 11.08 -15.69
N ARG A 355 -16.48 11.40 -14.40
CA ARG A 355 -17.24 12.60 -13.97
C ARG A 355 -16.69 13.87 -14.64
N THR A 356 -15.43 13.85 -15.06
CA THR A 356 -14.78 14.90 -15.86
C THR A 356 -15.38 15.05 -17.26
N TYR A 357 -15.77 13.96 -17.93
CA TYR A 357 -16.41 13.99 -19.25
C TYR A 357 -17.88 14.47 -19.18
N LEU A 358 -18.59 14.06 -18.12
CA LEU A 358 -19.96 14.53 -17.83
C LEU A 358 -19.99 16.02 -17.43
N ALA A 359 -18.98 16.51 -16.71
CA ALA A 359 -18.85 17.93 -16.33
C ALA A 359 -18.49 18.85 -17.51
N LEU A 360 -17.68 18.36 -18.46
CA LEU A 360 -17.34 19.09 -19.69
C LEU A 360 -18.51 19.21 -20.67
N ASN A 361 -19.38 18.19 -20.74
CA ASN A 361 -20.59 18.24 -21.54
C ASN A 361 -21.73 19.03 -20.85
N ALA A 362 -21.81 19.04 -19.52
CA ALA A 362 -22.83 19.81 -18.78
C ALA A 362 -22.65 21.34 -18.87
N ALA A 363 -21.42 21.83 -19.04
CA ALA A 363 -21.13 23.26 -19.24
C ALA A 363 -21.33 23.72 -20.69
N LYS A 364 -21.12 22.82 -21.67
CA LYS A 364 -21.44 23.08 -23.08
C LYS A 364 -22.96 23.06 -23.37
N ALA A 365 -23.74 22.33 -22.55
CA ALA A 365 -25.17 22.12 -22.75
C ALA A 365 -26.10 23.08 -21.97
N LYS A 366 -25.61 24.14 -21.31
CA LYS A 366 -26.48 25.18 -20.73
C LYS A 366 -26.05 26.57 -21.16
N GLY A 367 -26.65 27.01 -22.24
CA GLY A 367 -27.36 28.27 -22.19
C GLY A 367 -28.86 28.05 -22.35
N GLU A 368 -29.51 27.20 -21.51
CA GLU A 368 -30.98 26.97 -21.36
C GLU A 368 -31.57 25.61 -21.83
N PRO A 369 -32.73 25.17 -21.26
CA PRO A 369 -32.91 23.79 -20.80
C PRO A 369 -33.57 22.83 -21.81
N THR A 370 -33.11 21.57 -21.79
CA THR A 370 -33.63 20.46 -22.59
C THR A 370 -34.78 19.71 -21.90
N PRO A 371 -35.97 19.62 -22.53
CA PRO A 371 -37.05 18.72 -22.13
C PRO A 371 -36.85 17.28 -22.65
N LYS A 372 -37.54 16.35 -21.98
CA LYS A 372 -37.28 14.90 -21.99
C LYS A 372 -37.50 14.19 -23.34
N HIS A 373 -36.58 13.28 -23.62
CA HIS A 373 -36.57 12.39 -24.77
C HIS A 373 -37.50 11.17 -24.60
N ARG A 374 -38.35 10.95 -25.61
CA ARG A 374 -38.92 9.66 -26.05
C ARG A 374 -38.95 9.56 -27.60
N TYR A 375 -38.10 10.33 -28.30
CA TYR A 375 -38.02 10.43 -29.77
C TYR A 375 -36.89 9.54 -30.34
N ASN A 376 -36.77 9.39 -31.67
CA ASN A 376 -35.66 8.68 -32.31
C ASN A 376 -34.32 9.35 -31.97
N LEU A 377 -33.26 8.55 -31.75
CA LEU A 377 -31.88 9.03 -31.61
C LEU A 377 -31.60 9.99 -32.79
N PRO A 378 -31.47 11.30 -32.54
CA PRO A 378 -31.21 12.25 -33.61
C PRO A 378 -29.91 11.87 -34.33
N PRO A 379 -29.78 12.12 -35.65
CA PRO A 379 -28.58 11.76 -36.41
C PRO A 379 -27.28 12.24 -35.75
N HIS A 380 -27.27 13.43 -35.15
CA HIS A 380 -26.10 13.95 -34.43
C HIS A 380 -25.75 13.19 -33.14
N VAL A 381 -26.72 12.53 -32.48
CA VAL A 381 -26.47 11.68 -31.31
C VAL A 381 -25.99 10.30 -31.75
N TYR A 382 -26.55 9.76 -32.85
CA TYR A 382 -26.00 8.57 -33.50
C TYR A 382 -24.57 8.82 -33.98
N GLU A 383 -24.30 9.94 -34.64
CA GLU A 383 -22.95 10.35 -35.07
C GLU A 383 -22.00 10.62 -33.90
N ALA A 384 -22.51 11.01 -32.73
CA ALA A 384 -21.70 11.16 -31.52
C ALA A 384 -21.46 9.83 -30.78
N LEU A 385 -22.41 8.90 -30.85
CA LEU A 385 -22.33 7.59 -30.20
C LEU A 385 -21.63 6.53 -31.07
N LEU A 386 -21.76 6.61 -32.39
CA LEU A 386 -21.19 5.65 -33.32
C LEU A 386 -19.67 5.55 -33.16
N PRO A 387 -18.88 6.64 -33.05
CA PRO A 387 -17.45 6.55 -32.78
C PRO A 387 -17.13 5.92 -31.43
N VAL A 388 -18.04 6.04 -30.45
CA VAL A 388 -17.91 5.40 -29.14
C VAL A 388 -18.17 3.91 -29.26
N TYR A 389 -19.24 3.50 -29.93
CA TYR A 389 -19.55 2.09 -30.17
C TYR A 389 -18.52 1.43 -31.06
N GLU A 390 -18.02 2.10 -32.11
CA GLU A 390 -16.92 1.62 -32.95
C GLU A 390 -15.63 1.47 -32.15
N ARG A 391 -15.30 2.43 -31.29
CA ARG A 391 -14.14 2.31 -30.38
C ARG A 391 -14.33 1.23 -29.32
N LEU A 392 -15.54 1.05 -28.80
CA LEU A 392 -15.88 -0.04 -27.87
C LEU A 392 -15.92 -1.41 -28.56
N SER A 393 -16.14 -1.41 -29.87
CA SER A 393 -16.10 -2.59 -30.75
C SER A 393 -14.72 -2.81 -31.37
N ASP A 394 -13.71 -2.01 -31.00
CA ASP A 394 -12.33 -2.20 -31.44
C ASP A 394 -11.86 -3.60 -31.04
N GLU A 395 -11.40 -4.37 -32.02
CA GLU A 395 -11.05 -5.77 -31.82
C GLU A 395 -9.92 -5.90 -30.79
N LYS A 396 -8.96 -4.96 -30.73
CA LYS A 396 -7.88 -4.99 -29.73
C LYS A 396 -8.40 -4.68 -28.32
N LEU A 397 -9.37 -3.79 -28.17
CA LEU A 397 -10.06 -3.52 -26.91
C LEU A 397 -10.90 -4.72 -26.46
N LEU A 398 -11.70 -5.28 -27.36
CA LEU A 398 -12.51 -6.47 -27.08
C LEU A 398 -11.64 -7.69 -26.74
N GLN A 399 -10.49 -7.87 -27.42
CA GLN A 399 -9.50 -8.90 -27.09
C GLN A 399 -8.94 -8.77 -25.66
N ARG A 400 -8.89 -7.56 -25.09
CA ARG A 400 -8.55 -7.35 -23.68
C ARG A 400 -9.71 -7.74 -22.75
N CYS A 401 -10.95 -7.49 -23.16
CA CYS A 401 -12.15 -7.89 -22.44
C CYS A 401 -12.40 -9.42 -22.47
N LEU A 402 -11.95 -10.13 -23.51
CA LEU A 402 -12.00 -11.60 -23.60
C LEU A 402 -11.27 -12.30 -22.46
N GLN A 403 -10.32 -11.63 -21.80
CA GLN A 403 -9.60 -12.19 -20.66
C GLN A 403 -10.42 -12.19 -19.36
N GLY A 404 -11.60 -11.56 -19.34
CA GLY A 404 -12.52 -11.55 -18.20
C GLY A 404 -11.92 -10.96 -16.92
N LYS A 405 -10.94 -10.05 -17.05
CA LYS A 405 -10.28 -9.41 -15.91
C LYS A 405 -11.20 -8.32 -15.33
N THR A 406 -11.27 -8.25 -14.01
CA THR A 406 -12.15 -7.33 -13.28
C THR A 406 -11.37 -6.49 -12.28
N GLN A 407 -12.00 -5.43 -11.77
CA GLN A 407 -11.45 -4.59 -10.69
C GLN A 407 -11.73 -5.14 -9.29
N ASN A 408 -12.12 -6.40 -9.15
CA ASN A 408 -12.40 -7.04 -7.86
C ASN A 408 -11.19 -6.97 -6.88
N SER A 409 -9.96 -6.94 -7.40
CA SER A 409 -8.76 -6.70 -6.57
C SER A 409 -8.77 -5.32 -5.90
N ASN A 410 -9.18 -4.28 -6.63
CA ASN A 410 -9.30 -2.91 -6.10
C ASN A 410 -10.43 -2.84 -5.08
N GLU A 411 -11.61 -3.37 -5.39
CA GLU A 411 -12.75 -3.40 -4.46
C GLU A 411 -12.43 -4.16 -3.18
N SER A 412 -11.80 -5.34 -3.30
CA SER A 412 -11.35 -6.11 -2.14
C SER A 412 -10.35 -5.33 -1.30
N LEU A 413 -9.43 -4.60 -1.92
CA LEU A 413 -8.46 -3.77 -1.21
C LEU A 413 -9.12 -2.58 -0.51
N HIS A 414 -9.97 -1.84 -1.22
CA HIS A 414 -10.74 -0.73 -0.68
C HIS A 414 -11.58 -1.17 0.53
N SER A 415 -12.21 -2.34 0.46
CA SER A 415 -12.93 -2.93 1.59
C SER A 415 -12.04 -3.10 2.83
N MET A 416 -10.79 -3.59 2.67
CA MET A 416 -9.85 -3.70 3.80
C MET A 416 -9.38 -2.34 4.31
N ILE A 417 -9.11 -1.38 3.43
CA ILE A 417 -8.73 -0.01 3.81
C ILE A 417 -9.82 0.60 4.68
N TRP A 418 -11.07 0.52 4.25
CA TRP A 418 -12.20 1.10 4.96
C TRP A 418 -12.65 0.29 6.17
N ALA A 419 -12.31 -1.00 6.27
CA ALA A 419 -12.41 -1.75 7.52
C ALA A 419 -11.42 -1.23 8.59
N LEU A 420 -10.24 -0.75 8.19
CA LEU A 420 -9.22 -0.20 9.10
C LEU A 420 -9.41 1.31 9.38
N ALA A 421 -9.99 2.05 8.44
CA ALA A 421 -10.31 3.46 8.63
C ALA A 421 -11.69 3.78 8.03
N PRO A 422 -12.79 3.47 8.72
CA PRO A 422 -14.14 3.66 8.19
C PRO A 422 -14.33 5.02 7.52
N ASN A 423 -14.69 5.01 6.23
CA ASN A 423 -14.80 6.19 5.35
C ASN A 423 -15.91 7.18 5.80
N GLU A 424 -16.86 6.71 6.60
CA GLU A 424 -17.94 7.49 7.21
C GLU A 424 -17.52 8.21 8.51
N LYS A 425 -16.38 7.82 9.12
CA LYS A 425 -15.87 8.43 10.36
C LYS A 425 -14.76 9.41 10.02
N HIS A 426 -14.71 10.56 10.70
CA HIS A 426 -13.57 11.49 10.58
C HIS A 426 -12.26 10.74 10.76
N ALA A 427 -11.25 10.94 9.93
CA ALA A 427 -9.92 10.37 10.07
C ALA A 427 -8.88 11.45 9.78
N SER A 428 -7.74 11.42 10.49
CA SER A 428 -6.61 12.23 10.10
C SER A 428 -5.91 11.62 8.88
N LEU A 429 -5.18 12.43 8.10
CA LEU A 429 -4.37 11.95 6.99
C LEU A 429 -3.43 10.80 7.42
N PHE A 430 -2.76 10.95 8.57
CA PHE A 430 -1.89 9.91 9.14
C PHE A 430 -2.64 8.62 9.49
N THR A 431 -3.90 8.73 9.92
CA THR A 431 -4.74 7.56 10.20
C THR A 431 -5.06 6.81 8.92
N VAL A 432 -5.47 7.52 7.86
CA VAL A 432 -5.76 6.91 6.55
C VAL A 432 -4.49 6.33 5.94
N GLN A 433 -3.37 7.05 5.99
CA GLN A 433 -2.08 6.57 5.49
C GLN A 433 -1.64 5.28 6.19
N ALA A 434 -1.78 5.20 7.52
CA ALA A 434 -1.46 3.98 8.25
C ALA A 434 -2.40 2.83 7.90
N ALA A 435 -3.70 3.11 7.74
CA ALA A 435 -4.70 2.11 7.35
C ALA A 435 -4.44 1.56 5.93
N VAL A 436 -4.11 2.44 4.97
CA VAL A 436 -3.75 2.02 3.61
C VAL A 436 -2.48 1.19 3.61
N ALA A 437 -1.43 1.65 4.29
CA ALA A 437 -0.17 0.91 4.39
C ALA A 437 -0.39 -0.49 5.01
N GLU A 438 -1.15 -0.58 6.10
CA GLU A 438 -1.47 -1.86 6.74
C GLU A 438 -2.39 -2.76 5.88
N ALA A 439 -3.35 -2.18 5.16
CA ALA A 439 -4.20 -2.93 4.24
C ALA A 439 -3.38 -3.51 3.08
N VAL A 440 -2.48 -2.72 2.48
CA VAL A 440 -1.56 -3.15 1.42
C VAL A 440 -0.66 -4.28 1.90
N LEU A 441 -0.08 -4.14 3.10
CA LEU A 441 0.70 -5.19 3.74
C LEU A 441 -0.08 -6.49 3.88
N LYS A 442 -1.27 -6.44 4.48
CA LYS A 442 -2.14 -7.63 4.66
C LYS A 442 -2.58 -8.23 3.33
N PHE A 443 -2.84 -7.38 2.34
CA PHE A 443 -3.32 -7.80 1.03
C PHE A 443 -2.25 -8.53 0.21
N ASN A 444 -1.00 -8.09 0.31
CA ASN A 444 0.14 -8.71 -0.35
C ASN A 444 0.62 -9.93 0.45
N ALA A 445 1.04 -9.72 1.70
CA ALA A 445 1.81 -10.69 2.47
C ALA A 445 1.01 -11.48 3.53
N GLY A 446 -0.25 -11.14 3.79
CA GLY A 446 -1.04 -11.74 4.87
C GLY A 446 -0.88 -11.05 6.23
N ASN A 447 -1.69 -11.46 7.20
CA ASN A 447 -1.81 -10.85 8.53
C ASN A 447 -0.59 -11.13 9.40
N GLU A 448 -0.04 -12.34 9.35
CA GLU A 448 1.10 -12.75 10.17
C GLU A 448 2.33 -11.95 9.81
N ARG A 449 2.74 -12.00 8.54
CA ARG A 449 3.87 -11.24 8.03
C ARG A 449 3.67 -9.72 8.13
N ALA A 450 2.46 -9.22 7.87
CA ALA A 450 2.16 -7.79 8.06
C ALA A 450 2.34 -7.36 9.52
N SER A 451 1.81 -8.13 10.48
CA SER A 451 1.93 -7.81 11.90
C SER A 451 3.38 -7.86 12.36
N ALA A 452 4.12 -8.91 11.99
CA ALA A 452 5.53 -9.06 12.31
C ALA A 452 6.39 -7.93 11.73
N SER A 453 6.17 -7.57 10.46
CA SER A 453 6.89 -6.49 9.79
C SER A 453 6.67 -5.15 10.46
N ILE A 454 5.42 -4.82 10.84
CA ILE A 454 5.11 -3.56 11.55
C ILE A 454 5.72 -3.55 12.95
N LEU A 455 5.66 -4.65 13.69
CA LEU A 455 6.26 -4.73 15.03
C LEU A 455 7.79 -4.59 14.96
N LYS A 456 8.43 -5.21 13.97
CA LYS A 456 9.87 -5.03 13.71
C LYS A 456 10.22 -3.56 13.46
N GLN A 457 9.41 -2.83 12.70
CA GLN A 457 9.57 -1.38 12.47
C GLN A 457 9.31 -0.50 13.71
N LEU A 458 8.79 -1.08 14.80
CA LEU A 458 8.56 -0.45 16.10
C LEU A 458 9.57 -0.92 17.16
N ASP A 459 10.59 -1.69 16.78
CA ASP A 459 11.58 -2.31 17.66
C ASP A 459 10.93 -3.26 18.69
N LEU A 460 9.92 -4.01 18.24
CA LEU A 460 9.16 -4.97 19.03
C LEU A 460 9.11 -6.33 18.33
N ASN A 461 9.12 -7.40 19.12
CA ASN A 461 8.93 -8.76 18.62
C ASN A 461 7.46 -9.19 18.73
N PRO A 462 6.97 -10.03 17.81
CA PRO A 462 5.65 -10.65 17.95
C PRO A 462 5.60 -11.56 19.19
N GLY A 463 4.59 -11.35 20.03
CA GLY A 463 4.27 -12.28 21.12
C GLY A 463 3.49 -13.49 20.63
N LEU A 464 3.63 -14.62 21.33
CA LEU A 464 3.04 -15.92 20.93
C LEU A 464 1.54 -15.86 20.64
N ALA A 465 0.77 -15.17 21.48
CA ALA A 465 -0.68 -15.04 21.31
C ALA A 465 -1.05 -14.23 20.05
N SER A 466 -0.26 -13.19 19.73
CA SER A 466 -0.45 -12.39 18.52
C SER A 466 -0.17 -13.22 17.27
N THR A 467 0.96 -13.94 17.24
CA THR A 467 1.35 -14.81 16.12
C THR A 467 0.27 -15.86 15.84
N LYS A 468 -0.19 -16.58 16.88
CA LYS A 468 -1.28 -17.57 16.75
C LYS A 468 -2.55 -16.96 16.15
N ARG A 469 -2.98 -15.78 16.61
CA ARG A 469 -4.17 -15.10 16.10
C ARG A 469 -3.99 -14.62 14.66
N MET A 470 -2.80 -14.19 14.27
CA MET A 470 -2.55 -13.75 12.89
C MET A 470 -2.52 -14.93 11.93
N ALA A 471 -1.85 -16.05 12.29
CA ALA A 471 -1.87 -17.29 11.52
C ALA A 471 -3.29 -17.83 11.34
N GLU A 472 -4.13 -17.78 12.37
CA GLU A 472 -5.55 -18.14 12.28
C GLU A 472 -6.30 -17.28 11.25
N LYS A 473 -6.07 -15.96 11.24
CA LYS A 473 -6.67 -15.04 10.26
C LYS A 473 -6.23 -15.37 8.83
N ASP A 474 -4.95 -15.71 8.64
CA ASP A 474 -4.45 -16.08 7.31
C ASP A 474 -5.01 -17.40 6.81
N ARG A 475 -5.18 -18.40 7.70
CA ARG A 475 -5.90 -19.63 7.37
C ARG A 475 -7.34 -19.34 6.94
N CYS A 476 -8.07 -18.51 7.68
CA CYS A 476 -9.45 -18.13 7.34
C CYS A 476 -9.52 -17.38 6.00
N ARG A 477 -8.56 -16.47 5.75
CA ARG A 477 -8.42 -15.74 4.48
C ARG A 477 -8.17 -16.70 3.31
N GLY A 478 -7.27 -17.67 3.46
CA GLY A 478 -6.98 -18.70 2.46
C GLY A 478 -8.22 -19.51 2.11
N SER A 479 -8.94 -20.02 3.11
CA SER A 479 -10.18 -20.78 2.92
C SER A 479 -11.26 -19.96 2.21
N ALA A 480 -11.48 -18.71 2.62
CA ALA A 480 -12.46 -17.83 1.98
C ALA A 480 -12.08 -17.50 0.53
N SER A 481 -10.79 -17.29 0.25
CA SER A 481 -10.27 -17.06 -1.10
C SER A 481 -10.50 -18.28 -2.01
N ALA A 482 -10.23 -19.49 -1.51
CA ALA A 482 -10.43 -20.72 -2.26
C ALA A 482 -11.92 -20.99 -2.52
N GLN A 483 -12.79 -20.73 -1.55
CA GLN A 483 -14.24 -20.87 -1.72
C GLN A 483 -14.78 -19.89 -2.77
N LYS A 484 -14.41 -18.61 -2.70
CA LYS A 484 -14.81 -17.61 -3.70
C LYS A 484 -14.30 -17.96 -5.11
N HIS A 485 -13.08 -18.47 -5.22
CA HIS A 485 -12.51 -18.91 -6.49
C HIS A 485 -13.34 -20.06 -7.10
N LYS A 486 -13.66 -21.09 -6.31
CA LYS A 486 -14.52 -22.21 -6.76
C LYS A 486 -15.91 -21.74 -7.22
N SER A 487 -16.51 -20.77 -6.52
CA SER A 487 -17.81 -20.20 -6.90
C SER A 487 -17.72 -19.45 -8.24
N ALA A 488 -16.68 -18.62 -8.43
CA ALA A 488 -16.46 -17.90 -9.68
C ALA A 488 -16.23 -18.85 -10.87
N ASP A 489 -15.44 -19.91 -10.67
CA ASP A 489 -15.24 -20.96 -11.67
C ASP A 489 -16.53 -21.71 -12.00
N GLY A 490 -17.42 -21.88 -11.01
CA GLY A 490 -18.75 -22.43 -11.19
C GLY A 490 -19.59 -21.56 -12.14
N VAL A 491 -19.61 -20.24 -11.89
CA VAL A 491 -20.33 -19.26 -12.73
C VAL A 491 -19.77 -19.22 -14.15
N GLN A 492 -18.44 -19.16 -14.31
CA GLN A 492 -17.81 -19.17 -15.64
C GLN A 492 -18.12 -20.46 -16.42
N ARG A 493 -18.14 -21.62 -15.75
CA ARG A 493 -18.53 -22.88 -16.38
C ARG A 493 -20.00 -22.89 -16.78
N ALA A 494 -20.89 -22.32 -15.98
CA ALA A 494 -22.30 -22.17 -16.33
C ALA A 494 -22.46 -21.26 -17.57
N PHE A 495 -21.77 -20.11 -17.60
CA PHE A 495 -21.80 -19.20 -18.74
C PHE A 495 -21.30 -19.85 -20.04
N LYS A 496 -20.22 -20.64 -19.98
CA LYS A 496 -19.70 -21.41 -21.12
C LYS A 496 -20.68 -22.47 -21.64
N ARG A 497 -21.47 -23.10 -20.76
CA ARG A 497 -22.51 -24.05 -21.17
C ARG A 497 -23.65 -23.35 -21.92
N HIS A 498 -24.04 -22.16 -21.49
CA HIS A 498 -25.09 -21.37 -22.16
C HIS A 498 -24.63 -20.78 -23.50
N SER A 499 -23.35 -20.40 -23.64
CA SER A 499 -22.82 -19.88 -24.90
C SER A 499 -22.65 -20.95 -26.00
N GLY A 500 -22.69 -22.24 -25.66
CA GLY A 500 -22.76 -23.35 -26.63
C GLY A 500 -24.19 -23.74 -27.04
N ALA A 501 -25.22 -23.17 -26.39
CA ALA A 501 -26.62 -23.55 -26.57
C ALA A 501 -27.43 -22.38 -27.14
N SER A 502 -27.33 -22.19 -28.46
CA SER A 502 -28.20 -21.36 -29.30
C SER A 502 -28.19 -19.84 -29.10
N SER A 503 -28.33 -19.16 -30.24
CA SER A 503 -28.77 -17.78 -30.44
C SER A 503 -29.81 -17.32 -29.39
N GLN A 504 -29.38 -16.63 -28.34
CA GLN A 504 -30.28 -15.81 -27.54
C GLN A 504 -29.60 -14.50 -27.12
N THR A 505 -30.15 -13.41 -27.64
CA THR A 505 -29.81 -12.02 -27.37
C THR A 505 -30.50 -11.58 -26.09
N ASP A 506 -29.99 -11.97 -24.92
CA ASP A 506 -30.45 -11.38 -23.66
C ASP A 506 -29.26 -11.05 -22.77
N TYR A 507 -28.90 -9.76 -22.78
CA TYR A 507 -28.07 -9.15 -21.77
C TYR A 507 -28.86 -9.12 -20.45
N MET A 508 -28.46 -9.92 -19.46
CA MET A 508 -29.00 -9.85 -18.11
C MET A 508 -28.15 -8.92 -17.22
N PRO A 509 -28.65 -7.72 -16.89
CA PRO A 509 -27.97 -6.84 -15.93
C PRO A 509 -28.13 -7.37 -14.50
N GLY A 510 -27.03 -7.42 -13.73
CA GLY A 510 -27.06 -7.69 -12.28
C GLY A 510 -26.61 -9.09 -11.84
N GLY A 511 -25.93 -9.86 -12.70
CA GLY A 511 -25.34 -11.15 -12.34
C GLY A 511 -23.88 -11.08 -11.90
N TYR A 512 -23.54 -10.20 -10.94
CA TYR A 512 -22.24 -10.18 -10.26
C TYR A 512 -22.41 -9.87 -8.77
#